data_AF-A0A3C0FK52-F1
#
_entry.id   AF-A0A3C0FK52-F1
#
_cell.length_a   1.000
_cell.length_b   1.000
_cell.length_c   1.000
_cell.angle_alpha   90.00
_cell.angle_beta   90.00
_cell.angle_gamma   90.00
#
_symmetry.space_group_name_H-M   'P 1'
#
loop_
_entity.id
_entity.type
_entity.pdbx_description
1 polymer ?
#
loop_
_entity_poly.entity_id
_entity_poly.type
_entity_poly.pdbx_seq_one_letter_code
_entity_poly.pdbx_strand_id
1 'polypeptide(L)'
;AFTHRGTLNLKNGRHRDDDRPLDDQCGCPACTKYSRAYLHHLIKAGEILGAVLLTWHNLAYYQDLMRGMREAIADGRMDAFARDFHAGQEGGDIDPMPIIED
;
A
#
# COMPACT_ATOMS: atom_id res chain seq x y z
N ALA A 1 3.60 -3.49 4.82
CA ALA A 1 3.63 -2.30 3.94
C ALA A 1 2.53 -1.36 4.40
N PHE A 2 2.78 -0.05 4.39
CA PHE A 2 1.73 0.93 4.68
C PHE A 2 0.94 1.22 3.41
N THR A 3 -0.38 1.33 3.48
CA THR A 3 -1.22 1.74 2.35
C THR A 3 -2.21 2.80 2.81
N HIS A 4 -2.89 3.45 1.86
CA HIS A 4 -3.97 4.39 2.17
C HIS A 4 -5.15 3.74 2.91
N ARG A 5 -5.26 2.41 2.85
CA ARG A 5 -6.30 1.63 3.53
C ARG A 5 -5.88 1.05 4.87
N GLY A 6 -4.60 1.07 5.22
CA GLY A 6 -4.08 0.51 6.46
C GLY A 6 -2.77 -0.26 6.28
N THR A 7 -2.41 -1.10 7.25
CA THR A 7 -1.19 -1.92 7.15
C THR A 7 -1.46 -3.26 6.49
N LEU A 8 -0.58 -3.63 5.56
CA LEU A 8 -0.66 -4.87 4.80
C LEU A 8 0.50 -5.81 5.11
N ASN A 9 0.18 -7.10 5.31
CA ASN A 9 1.17 -8.16 5.48
C ASN A 9 1.29 -9.01 4.20
N LEU A 10 2.26 -8.65 3.34
CA LEU A 10 2.53 -9.38 2.09
C LEU A 10 2.93 -10.85 2.28
N LYS A 11 3.24 -11.33 3.51
CA LYS A 11 3.51 -12.75 3.74
C LYS A 11 2.24 -13.62 3.75
N ASN A 12 1.05 -13.01 3.81
CA ASN A 12 -0.22 -13.73 3.80
C ASN A 12 -0.43 -14.42 2.43
N GLY A 13 -0.89 -15.67 2.44
CA GLY A 13 -1.10 -16.49 1.24
C GLY A 13 -2.17 -15.93 0.29
N ARG A 14 -3.11 -15.13 0.78
CA ARG A 14 -4.14 -14.46 -0.04
C ARG A 14 -3.58 -13.55 -1.16
N HIS A 15 -2.30 -13.19 -1.09
CA HIS A 15 -1.64 -12.35 -2.08
C HIS A 15 -0.97 -13.12 -3.21
N ARG A 16 -0.88 -14.45 -3.11
CA ARG A 16 -0.09 -15.29 -4.03
C ARG A 16 -0.43 -15.07 -5.49
N ASP A 17 -1.71 -14.92 -5.79
CA ASP A 17 -2.25 -14.81 -7.14
C ASP A 17 -2.98 -13.46 -7.36
N ASP A 18 -2.66 -12.45 -6.54
CA ASP A 18 -3.23 -11.10 -6.59
C ASP A 18 -2.42 -10.20 -7.56
N ASP A 19 -2.95 -9.96 -8.76
CA ASP A 19 -2.31 -9.18 -9.84
C ASP A 19 -2.42 -7.66 -9.65
N ARG A 20 -3.23 -7.21 -8.67
CA ARG A 20 -3.43 -5.80 -8.34
C ARG A 20 -2.18 -5.18 -7.70
N PRO A 21 -2.03 -3.83 -7.74
CA PRO A 21 -0.91 -3.15 -7.11
C PRO A 21 -0.94 -3.28 -5.57
N LEU A 22 0.20 -2.98 -4.94
CA LEU A 22 0.31 -2.93 -3.49
C LEU A 22 -0.65 -1.91 -2.87
N ASP A 23 -0.73 -0.72 -3.49
CA ASP A 23 -1.61 0.40 -3.16
C ASP A 23 -1.97 1.13 -4.47
N ASP A 24 -3.25 1.29 -4.77
CA ASP A 24 -3.76 1.90 -6.01
C ASP A 24 -3.67 3.44 -6.02
N GLN A 25 -3.43 4.06 -4.86
CA GLN A 25 -3.23 5.50 -4.71
C GLN A 25 -1.75 5.90 -4.69
N CYS A 26 -0.82 4.93 -4.75
CA CYS A 26 0.62 5.19 -4.67
C CYS A 26 1.28 5.17 -6.07
N GLY A 27 1.93 6.28 -6.44
CA GLY A 27 2.64 6.42 -7.72
C GLY A 27 4.05 5.81 -7.76
N CYS A 28 4.51 5.11 -6.72
CA CYS A 28 5.88 4.60 -6.67
C CYS A 28 6.11 3.43 -7.65
N PRO A 29 7.36 3.12 -8.03
CA PRO A 29 7.65 2.00 -8.92
C PRO A 29 7.21 0.62 -8.40
N ALA A 30 7.18 0.41 -7.08
CA ALA A 30 6.65 -0.83 -6.51
C ALA A 30 5.16 -1.02 -6.79
N CYS A 31 4.37 0.07 -6.80
CA CYS A 31 2.94 0.04 -7.06
C CYS A 31 2.59 0.10 -8.55
N THR A 32 3.39 0.80 -9.36
CA THR A 32 3.08 1.01 -10.78
C THR A 32 3.62 -0.07 -11.71
N LYS A 33 4.58 -0.89 -11.26
CA LYS A 33 5.27 -1.89 -12.12
C LYS A 33 5.16 -3.32 -11.62
N TYR A 34 4.70 -3.56 -10.39
CA TYR A 34 4.70 -4.88 -9.78
C TYR A 34 3.37 -5.16 -9.09
N SER A 35 2.95 -6.42 -9.16
CA SER A 35 1.74 -6.90 -8.49
C SER A 35 2.01 -7.31 -7.04
N ARG A 36 0.95 -7.43 -6.25
CA ARG A 36 0.99 -8.04 -4.91
C ARG A 36 1.51 -9.48 -4.96
N ALA A 37 1.16 -10.26 -5.98
CA ALA A 37 1.68 -11.61 -6.22
C ALA A 37 3.20 -11.64 -6.35
N TYR A 38 3.76 -10.75 -7.18
CA TYR A 38 5.20 -10.68 -7.37
C TYR A 38 5.93 -10.23 -6.10
N LEU A 39 5.40 -9.22 -5.41
CA LEU A 39 5.96 -8.74 -4.16
C LEU A 39 5.85 -9.80 -3.04
N HIS A 40 4.74 -10.54 -2.96
CA HIS A 40 4.56 -11.68 -2.07
C HIS A 40 5.65 -12.73 -2.30
N HIS A 41 5.87 -13.10 -3.57
CA HIS A 41 6.90 -14.06 -3.96
C HIS A 41 8.29 -13.62 -3.50
N LEU A 42 8.72 -12.39 -3.81
CA LEU A 42 10.03 -11.88 -3.41
C LEU A 42 10.23 -11.91 -1.88
N ILE A 43 9.21 -11.49 -1.13
CA ILE A 43 9.27 -11.45 0.34
C ILE A 43 9.30 -12.87 0.94
N LYS A 44 8.57 -13.82 0.36
CA LYS A 44 8.61 -15.23 0.78
C LYS A 44 9.94 -15.90 0.46
N ALA A 45 10.52 -15.58 -0.70
CA ALA A 45 11.80 -16.12 -1.15
C ALA A 45 13.01 -15.51 -0.40
N GLY A 46 12.81 -14.40 0.32
CA GLY A 46 13.90 -13.70 1.02
C GLY A 46 14.79 -12.89 0.07
N GLU A 47 14.27 -12.54 -1.11
CA GLU A 47 15.01 -11.79 -2.12
C GLU A 47 15.20 -10.33 -1.72
N ILE A 48 16.43 -9.82 -1.87
CA ILE A 48 16.79 -8.44 -1.49
C ILE A 48 15.91 -7.42 -2.22
N LEU A 49 15.54 -7.70 -3.48
CA LEU A 49 14.65 -6.83 -4.26
C LEU A 49 13.31 -6.59 -3.55
N GLY A 50 12.78 -7.58 -2.84
CA GLY A 50 11.55 -7.41 -2.05
C GLY A 50 11.70 -6.34 -0.97
N ALA A 51 12.82 -6.35 -0.24
CA ALA A 51 13.11 -5.34 0.78
C ALA A 51 13.32 -3.94 0.17
N VAL A 52 14.01 -3.85 -0.99
CA VAL A 52 14.23 -2.60 -1.71
C VAL A 52 12.90 -1.98 -2.16
N LEU A 53 12.05 -2.76 -2.83
CA LEU A 53 10.76 -2.28 -3.32
C LEU A 53 9.83 -1.87 -2.18
N LEU A 54 9.79 -2.62 -1.07
CA LEU A 54 8.99 -2.25 0.10
C LEU A 54 9.51 -1.00 0.81
N THR A 55 10.83 -0.82 0.87
CA THR A 55 11.41 0.40 1.45
C THR A 55 11.04 1.61 0.59
N TRP A 56 11.18 1.50 -0.73
CA TRP A 56 10.76 2.56 -1.64
C TRP A 56 9.29 2.90 -1.47
N HIS A 57 8.41 1.89 -1.48
CA HIS A 57 6.98 2.07 -1.27
C HIS A 57 6.66 2.80 0.04
N ASN A 58 7.20 2.31 1.17
CA ASN A 58 6.91 2.89 2.47
C ASN A 58 7.40 4.34 2.56
N LEU A 59 8.58 4.66 1.99
CA LEU A 59 9.08 6.02 1.95
C LEU A 59 8.19 6.92 1.10
N ALA A 60 7.76 6.47 -0.08
CA ALA A 60 6.84 7.22 -0.94
C ALA A 60 5.51 7.51 -0.21
N TYR A 61 4.93 6.48 0.42
CA TYR A 61 3.72 6.63 1.25
C TYR A 61 3.87 7.71 2.33
N TYR A 62 4.97 7.68 3.11
CA TYR A 62 5.19 8.69 4.14
C TYR A 62 5.39 10.10 3.55
N GLN A 63 6.07 10.22 2.41
CA GLN A 63 6.21 11.52 1.74
C GLN A 63 4.86 12.07 1.26
N ASP A 64 3.98 11.21 0.76
CA ASP A 64 2.63 11.56 0.32
C ASP A 64 1.74 11.98 1.48
N LEU A 65 1.74 11.21 2.58
CA LEU A 65 1.06 11.56 3.82
C LEU A 65 1.52 12.93 4.34
N MET A 66 2.83 13.13 4.45
CA MET A 66 3.38 14.39 4.98
C MET A 66 3.11 15.58 4.05
N ARG A 67 3.05 15.35 2.73
CA ARG A 67 2.63 16.39 1.77
C ARG A 67 1.18 16.78 1.98
N GLY A 68 0.26 15.80 2.06
CA GLY A 68 -1.15 16.06 2.32
C GLY A 68 -1.40 16.80 3.64
N MET A 69 -0.67 16.43 4.70
CA MET A 69 -0.72 17.15 5.98
C MET A 69 -0.28 18.61 5.85
N ARG A 70 0.83 18.89 5.13
CA ARG A 70 1.31 20.27 4.92
C ARG A 70 0.30 21.11 4.14
N GLU A 71 -0.31 20.55 3.11
CA GLU A 71 -1.36 21.21 2.31
C GLU A 71 -2.61 21.48 3.16
N ALA A 72 -3.05 20.50 3.96
CA ALA A 72 -4.20 20.65 4.83
C ALA A 72 -3.97 21.71 5.92
N ILE A 73 -2.75 21.82 6.47
CA ILE A 73 -2.37 22.89 7.41
C ILE A 73 -2.43 24.25 6.71
N ALA A 74 -1.84 24.38 5.52
CA ALA A 74 -1.81 25.63 4.77
C ALA A 74 -3.22 26.17 4.48
N ASP A 75 -4.17 25.27 4.23
CA ASP A 75 -5.54 25.62 3.88
C ASP A 75 -6.49 25.69 5.10
N GLY A 76 -6.00 25.42 6.33
CA GLY A 76 -6.84 25.38 7.53
C GLY A 76 -7.84 24.21 7.56
N ARG A 77 -7.52 23.10 6.89
CA ARG A 77 -8.37 21.91 6.71
C ARG A 77 -7.85 20.66 7.44
N MET A 78 -6.91 20.81 8.38
CA MET A 78 -6.21 19.68 9.02
C MET A 78 -7.15 18.67 9.70
N ASP A 79 -8.21 19.13 10.38
CA ASP A 79 -9.17 18.23 11.04
C ASP A 79 -9.96 17.38 10.04
N ALA A 80 -10.31 17.96 8.88
CA ALA A 80 -10.95 17.21 7.81
C ALA A 80 -9.98 16.17 7.24
N PHE A 81 -8.74 16.55 6.94
CA PHE A 81 -7.70 15.64 6.48
C PHE A 81 -7.46 14.48 7.45
N ALA A 82 -7.38 14.76 8.76
CA ALA A 82 -7.18 13.73 9.78
C ALA A 82 -8.36 12.74 9.83
N ARG A 83 -9.61 13.22 9.78
CA ARG A 83 -10.79 12.35 9.72
C ARG A 83 -10.77 11.46 8.48
N ASP A 84 -10.50 12.02 7.31
CA ASP A 84 -10.47 11.27 6.06
C ASP A 84 -9.32 10.25 6.06
N PHE A 85 -8.15 10.63 6.58
CA PHE A 85 -7.02 9.73 6.79
C PHE A 85 -7.41 8.54 7.68
N HIS A 86 -8.00 8.79 8.85
CA HIS A 86 -8.41 7.73 9.76
C HIS A 86 -9.49 6.82 9.15
N ALA A 87 -10.49 7.40 8.48
CA ALA A 87 -11.52 6.63 7.78
C ALA A 87 -10.91 5.74 6.67
N GLY A 88 -9.89 6.23 5.96
CA GLY A 88 -9.13 5.42 5.02
C GLY A 88 -8.43 4.23 5.69
N GLN A 89 -7.73 4.47 6.80
CA GLN A 89 -6.97 3.44 7.53
C GLN A 89 -7.83 2.31 8.13
N GLU A 90 -9.14 2.55 8.33
CA GLU A 90 -10.09 1.51 8.76
C GLU A 90 -10.42 0.50 7.65
N GLY A 91 -10.09 0.81 6.39
CA GLY A 91 -10.38 -0.05 5.24
C GLY A 91 -9.61 -1.37 5.18
N GLY A 92 -8.53 -1.50 5.94
CA GLY A 92 -7.68 -2.69 5.99
C GLY A 92 -7.09 -3.10 4.63
N ASP A 93 -6.93 -4.40 4.43
CA ASP A 93 -6.58 -4.95 3.12
C ASP A 93 -7.80 -4.92 2.17
N ILE A 94 -7.58 -4.88 0.86
CA ILE A 94 -8.64 -5.01 -0.15
C ILE A 94 -9.27 -6.41 -0.08
N ASP A 95 -10.41 -6.65 -0.73
CA ASP A 95 -11.00 -7.99 -0.75
C ASP A 95 -10.08 -9.01 -1.45
N PRO A 96 -10.03 -10.27 -0.97
CA PRO A 96 -9.23 -11.31 -1.61
C PRO A 96 -9.69 -11.52 -3.05
N MET A 97 -8.78 -11.98 -3.91
CA MET A 97 -9.17 -12.37 -5.27
C MET A 97 -10.25 -13.47 -5.20
N PRO A 98 -11.26 -13.43 -6.09
CA PRO A 98 -12.24 -14.50 -6.17
C PRO A 98 -11.53 -15.82 -6.46
N ILE A 99 -11.98 -16.88 -5.79
CA ILE A 99 -11.51 -18.23 -6.07
C ILE A 99 -12.10 -18.60 -7.44
N ILE A 100 -11.24 -18.74 -8.44
CA ILE A 100 -11.63 -19.33 -9.72
C ILE A 100 -11.64 -20.84 -9.48
N GLU A 101 -12.83 -21.44 -9.37
CA GLU A 101 -12.99 -22.89 -9.39
C GLU A 101 -12.89 -23.35 -10.85
N ASP A 102 -11.95 -24.26 -11.14
CA ASP A 102 -11.76 -24.91 -12.45
C ASP A 102 -12.89 -25.91 -12.76
#